data_AF-A0A4U7KRF6-F1
#
_entry.id   AF-A0A4U7KRF6-F1
#
_cell.length_a   1.000
_cell.length_b   1.000
_cell.length_c   1.000
_cell.angle_alpha   90.00
_cell.angle_beta   90.00
_cell.angle_gamma   90.00
#
_symmetry.space_group_name_H-M   'P 1'
#
loop_
_entity.id
_entity.type
_entity.pdbx_description
1 polymer ?
#
loop_
_entity_poly.entity_id
_entity_poly.type
_entity_poly.pdbx_seq_one_letter_code
_entity_poly.pdbx_strand_id
1 'polypeptide(L)'
;MPAFSAFEPASSVSKSIQLRSDNVYVQRAVDAIGVLFQRTGLALPLLALTLLLLSIKYHNRALFAKPPRKELGHPPAWPLIGHTLQAIRYTDSVLDWFLLQARQHPIGFSISIAGTGTGQMHVVHRPEYIEYVQKTNFDNFEKGLEFKSRFADLLGQNGIFNSDGHVWKAQRKMASHIFSVYQFRTWVQTVVHRELDSVISILDSLTDAKSHANPATLLLPDLFFRYTLSSFGKMAR
;
A
#
# COMPACT_ATOMS: atom_id res chain seq x y z
N MET A 1 89.61 -5.77 10.38
CA MET A 1 89.09 -5.02 9.21
C MET A 1 87.86 -5.75 8.68
N PRO A 2 86.75 -5.08 8.34
CA PRO A 2 85.98 -4.09 9.09
C PRO A 2 84.63 -4.67 9.59
N ALA A 3 83.92 -3.89 10.40
CA ALA A 3 82.64 -4.20 11.02
C ALA A 3 81.51 -4.32 9.98
N PHE A 4 80.67 -5.36 10.12
CA PHE A 4 79.39 -5.44 9.42
C PHE A 4 78.36 -4.56 10.15
N SER A 5 77.82 -3.60 9.42
CA SER A 5 76.77 -2.66 9.80
C SER A 5 75.46 -3.39 10.13
N ALA A 6 74.83 -2.98 11.25
CA ALA A 6 73.49 -3.41 11.62
C ALA A 6 72.47 -3.00 10.54
N PHE A 7 71.60 -3.94 10.16
CA PHE A 7 70.43 -3.68 9.33
C PHE A 7 69.39 -2.90 10.17
N GLU A 8 69.11 -1.66 9.79
CA GLU A 8 67.91 -0.95 10.24
C GLU A 8 66.67 -1.59 9.59
N PRO A 9 65.57 -1.80 10.34
CA PRO A 9 64.34 -2.28 9.75
C PRO A 9 63.69 -1.16 8.94
N ALA A 10 63.57 -1.38 7.63
CA ALA A 10 62.83 -0.52 6.73
C ALA A 10 61.39 -0.36 7.26
N SER A 11 61.07 0.84 7.73
CA SER A 11 59.71 1.21 8.09
C SER A 11 58.85 1.13 6.83
N SER A 12 57.86 0.23 6.84
CA SER A 12 56.86 0.13 5.79
C SER A 12 55.96 1.37 5.86
N VAL A 13 56.42 2.47 5.26
CA VAL A 13 55.58 3.64 5.01
C VAL A 13 54.47 3.18 4.08
N SER A 14 53.26 3.04 4.62
CA SER A 14 52.06 2.97 3.80
C SER A 14 52.00 4.28 3.02
N LYS A 15 52.44 4.27 1.76
CA LYS A 15 52.23 5.39 0.84
C LYS A 15 50.72 5.54 0.67
N SER A 16 50.12 6.41 1.48
CA SER A 16 48.81 6.97 1.19
C SER A 16 48.96 7.73 -0.12
N ILE A 17 48.31 7.24 -1.17
CA ILE A 17 48.30 7.89 -2.48
C ILE A 17 47.62 9.26 -2.28
N GLN A 18 48.41 10.34 -2.29
CA GLN A 18 47.89 11.70 -2.25
C GLN A 18 47.43 12.09 -3.64
N LEU A 19 46.12 12.00 -3.88
CA LEU A 19 45.48 12.50 -5.11
C LEU A 19 45.42 14.03 -5.03
N ARG A 20 46.31 14.71 -5.74
CA ARG A 20 46.35 16.18 -5.85
C ARG A 20 45.93 16.59 -7.26
N SER A 21 44.96 17.51 -7.36
CA SER A 21 44.43 18.02 -8.62
C SER A 21 44.56 19.55 -8.66
N ASP A 22 44.96 20.09 -9.80
CA ASP A 22 45.13 21.55 -10.00
C ASP A 22 43.79 22.31 -10.06
N ASN A 23 42.68 21.60 -10.23
CA ASN A 23 41.34 22.19 -10.18
C ASN A 23 40.85 22.31 -8.73
N VAL A 24 40.65 23.55 -8.26
CA VAL A 24 40.19 23.89 -6.89
C VAL A 24 38.87 23.20 -6.52
N TYR A 25 37.95 23.01 -7.48
CA TYR A 25 36.69 22.31 -7.22
C TYR A 25 36.91 20.81 -7.01
N VAL A 26 37.80 20.21 -7.78
CA VAL A 26 38.16 18.80 -7.66
C VAL A 26 38.90 18.55 -6.35
N GLN A 27 39.84 19.43 -5.97
CA GLN A 27 40.58 19.30 -4.71
C GLN A 27 39.64 19.41 -3.50
N ARG A 28 38.68 20.34 -3.51
CA ARG A 28 37.65 20.44 -2.46
C ARG A 28 36.79 19.18 -2.34
N ALA A 29 36.42 18.57 -3.47
CA ALA A 29 35.68 17.32 -3.45
C ALA A 29 36.53 16.16 -2.88
N VAL A 30 37.80 16.07 -3.28
CA VAL A 30 38.75 15.06 -2.78
C VAL A 30 38.97 15.22 -1.27
N ASP A 31 39.18 16.44 -0.79
CA ASP A 31 39.38 16.73 0.63
C ASP A 31 38.11 16.42 1.45
N ALA A 32 36.94 16.78 0.94
CA ALA A 32 35.65 16.47 1.57
C ALA A 32 35.40 14.95 1.66
N ILE A 33 35.71 14.21 0.59
CA ILE A 33 35.63 12.74 0.55
C ILE A 33 36.63 12.12 1.55
N GLY A 34 37.85 12.66 1.63
CA GLY A 34 38.88 12.22 2.56
C GLY A 34 38.48 12.38 4.03
N VAL A 35 37.90 13.53 4.39
CA VAL A 35 37.36 13.78 5.75
C VAL A 35 36.21 12.84 6.08
N LEU A 36 35.31 12.60 5.12
CA LEU A 36 34.19 11.65 5.29
C LEU A 36 34.69 10.21 5.50
N PHE A 37 35.71 9.81 4.75
CA PHE A 37 36.34 8.49 4.83
C PHE A 37 37.04 8.29 6.19
N GLN A 38 37.73 9.32 6.71
CA GLN A 38 38.34 9.26 8.04
C GLN A 38 37.30 9.15 9.17
N ARG A 39 36.13 9.78 9.01
CA ARG A 39 35.08 9.80 10.04
C ARG A 39 34.16 8.57 10.03
N THR A 40 33.89 8.01 8.85
CA THR A 40 32.88 6.94 8.67
C THR A 40 33.44 5.64 8.09
N GLY A 41 34.72 5.63 7.71
CA GLY A 41 35.36 4.49 7.04
C GLY A 41 34.74 4.19 5.66
N LEU A 42 34.79 2.92 5.28
CA LEU A 42 34.22 2.41 4.02
C LEU A 42 32.68 2.32 4.02
N ALA A 43 32.02 2.52 5.16
CA ALA A 43 30.58 2.25 5.30
C ALA A 43 29.72 3.19 4.45
N LEU A 44 29.98 4.50 4.51
CA LEU A 44 29.21 5.51 3.78
C LEU A 44 29.41 5.48 2.26
N PRO A 45 30.65 5.35 1.71
CA PRO A 45 30.82 5.20 0.26
C PRO A 45 30.22 3.88 -0.25
N LEU A 46 30.29 2.79 0.52
CA LEU A 46 29.67 1.52 0.14
C LEU A 46 28.14 1.64 0.15
N LEU A 47 27.56 2.33 1.12
CA LEU A 47 26.12 2.62 1.16
C LEU A 47 25.68 3.53 0.01
N ALA A 48 26.47 4.56 -0.33
CA ALA A 48 26.18 5.43 -1.48
C ALA A 48 26.24 4.63 -2.79
N LEU A 49 27.24 3.75 -2.95
CA LEU A 49 27.37 2.88 -4.11
C LEU A 49 26.20 1.89 -4.20
N THR A 50 25.79 1.27 -3.10
CA THR A 50 24.64 0.34 -3.10
C THR A 50 23.35 1.07 -3.43
N LEU A 51 23.10 2.24 -2.87
CA LEU A 51 21.93 3.06 -3.21
C LEU A 51 21.94 3.50 -4.68
N LEU A 52 23.10 3.86 -5.23
CA LEU A 52 23.26 4.18 -6.64
C LEU A 52 22.92 2.97 -7.53
N LEU A 53 23.49 1.79 -7.23
CA LEU A 53 23.21 0.56 -7.96
C LEU A 53 21.74 0.15 -7.87
N LEU A 54 21.13 0.29 -6.70
CA LEU A 54 19.70 0.05 -6.51
C LEU A 54 18.86 1.07 -7.29
N SER A 55 19.25 2.35 -7.33
CA SER A 55 18.53 3.38 -8.08
C SER A 55 18.57 3.13 -9.59
N ILE A 56 19.69 2.61 -10.10
CA ILE A 56 19.82 2.19 -11.50
C ILE A 56 18.95 0.95 -11.75
N LYS A 57 19.05 -0.08 -10.89
CA LYS A 57 18.29 -1.34 -11.07
C LYS A 57 16.77 -1.13 -10.95
N TYR A 58 16.33 -0.30 -10.01
CA TYR A 58 14.94 -0.02 -9.68
C TYR A 58 14.57 1.42 -10.09
N HIS A 59 15.03 1.87 -11.25
CA HIS A 59 14.85 3.25 -11.73
C HIS A 59 13.37 3.66 -11.95
N ASN A 60 12.48 2.70 -12.16
CA ASN A 60 11.07 2.94 -12.48
C ASN A 60 10.10 2.11 -11.61
N ARG A 61 10.54 1.64 -10.44
CA ARG A 61 9.70 0.81 -9.58
C ARG A 61 10.17 0.79 -8.14
N ALA A 62 9.27 0.36 -7.26
CA ALA A 62 9.60 0.15 -5.86
C ALA A 62 10.67 -0.95 -5.68
N LEU A 63 11.43 -0.87 -4.59
CA LEU A 63 12.35 -1.94 -4.18
C LEU A 63 11.60 -3.28 -4.09
N PHE A 64 12.28 -4.35 -4.52
CA PHE A 64 11.75 -5.73 -4.60
C PHE A 64 10.58 -5.95 -5.58
N ALA A 65 10.06 -4.89 -6.22
CA ALA A 65 9.06 -5.04 -7.28
C ALA A 65 9.65 -5.74 -8.51
N LYS A 66 8.87 -6.65 -9.07
CA LYS A 66 9.16 -7.28 -10.36
C LYS A 66 9.16 -6.22 -11.47
N PRO A 67 9.93 -6.43 -12.56
CA PRO A 67 9.88 -5.56 -13.72
C PRO A 67 8.45 -5.44 -14.28
N PRO A 68 8.06 -4.27 -14.82
CA PRO A 68 6.76 -4.13 -15.45
C PRO A 68 6.65 -5.04 -16.67
N ARG A 69 5.43 -5.54 -16.88
CA ARG A 69 5.08 -6.35 -18.06
C ARG A 69 5.01 -5.46 -19.29
N LYS A 70 5.50 -5.95 -20.44
CA LYS A 70 5.57 -5.16 -21.68
C LYS A 70 4.18 -4.92 -22.30
N GLU A 71 3.24 -5.80 -21.97
CA GLU A 71 1.88 -5.82 -22.48
C GLU A 71 0.98 -4.82 -21.76
N LEU A 72 1.40 -4.32 -20.60
CA LEU A 72 0.65 -3.38 -19.77
C LEU A 72 1.27 -1.99 -19.83
N GLY A 73 0.43 -0.97 -19.72
CA GLY A 73 0.90 0.39 -19.48
C GLY A 73 1.73 0.47 -18.20
N HIS A 74 2.72 1.34 -18.15
CA HIS A 74 3.50 1.61 -16.94
C HIS A 74 3.65 3.12 -16.78
N PRO A 75 2.87 3.75 -15.89
CA PRO A 75 2.96 5.18 -15.67
C PRO A 75 4.37 5.59 -15.19
N PRO A 76 4.77 6.86 -15.38
CA PRO A 76 6.07 7.34 -14.91
C PRO A 76 6.22 7.11 -13.40
N ALA A 77 7.35 6.54 -13.00
CA ALA A 77 7.57 6.09 -11.63
C ALA A 77 8.94 6.55 -11.13
N TRP A 78 9.05 6.74 -9.81
CA TRP A 78 10.29 7.18 -9.17
C TRP A 78 11.22 6.00 -8.87
N PRO A 79 12.55 6.22 -8.89
CA PRO A 79 13.50 5.21 -8.46
C PRO A 79 13.25 4.79 -7.01
N LEU A 80 13.41 3.49 -6.72
CA LEU A 80 13.30 2.86 -5.38
C LEU A 80 11.91 2.86 -4.73
N ILE A 81 11.08 3.87 -4.99
CA ILE A 81 9.77 4.06 -4.36
C ILE A 81 8.61 3.90 -5.35
N GLY A 82 8.89 3.80 -6.65
CA GLY A 82 7.87 3.59 -7.67
C GLY A 82 6.81 4.69 -7.71
N HIS A 83 5.55 4.28 -7.60
CA HIS A 83 4.35 5.12 -7.64
C HIS A 83 3.87 5.54 -6.23
N THR A 84 4.64 5.25 -5.17
CA THR A 84 4.20 5.50 -3.78
C THR A 84 3.85 6.97 -3.53
N LEU A 85 4.68 7.91 -4.02
CA LEU A 85 4.40 9.34 -3.87
C LEU A 85 3.16 9.78 -4.65
N GLN A 86 2.90 9.17 -5.81
CA GLN A 86 1.68 9.44 -6.56
C GLN A 86 0.46 8.92 -5.82
N ALA A 87 0.53 7.71 -5.25
CA ALA A 87 -0.55 7.15 -4.44
C ALA A 87 -0.88 8.06 -3.24
N ILE A 88 0.13 8.58 -2.55
CA ILE A 88 -0.06 9.55 -1.46
C ILE A 88 -0.68 10.85 -1.98
N ARG A 89 -0.15 11.41 -3.09
CA ARG A 89 -0.65 12.67 -3.66
C ARG A 89 -2.12 12.58 -4.09
N TYR A 90 -2.54 11.46 -4.65
CA TYR A 90 -3.89 11.25 -5.17
C TYR A 90 -4.80 10.52 -4.18
N THR A 91 -4.48 10.49 -2.88
CA THR A 91 -5.32 9.79 -1.90
C THR A 91 -6.76 10.32 -1.89
N ASP A 92 -6.95 11.64 -1.97
CA ASP A 92 -8.28 12.27 -1.99
C ASP A 92 -9.00 12.19 -3.35
N SER A 93 -8.30 11.81 -4.42
CA SER A 93 -8.83 11.76 -5.79
C SER A 93 -8.39 10.47 -6.50
N VAL A 94 -8.36 9.37 -5.76
CA VAL A 94 -7.78 8.12 -6.23
C VAL A 94 -8.55 7.55 -7.42
N LEU A 95 -9.88 7.70 -7.43
CA LEU A 95 -10.74 7.25 -8.51
C LEU A 95 -10.53 8.05 -9.79
N ASP A 96 -10.34 9.36 -9.68
CA ASP A 96 -10.02 10.21 -10.84
C ASP A 96 -8.67 9.83 -11.44
N TRP A 97 -7.68 9.55 -10.59
CA TRP A 97 -6.40 9.06 -11.05
C TRP A 97 -6.53 7.71 -11.76
N PHE A 98 -7.26 6.74 -11.19
CA PHE A 98 -7.53 5.45 -11.85
C PHE A 98 -8.25 5.63 -13.20
N LEU A 99 -9.21 6.55 -13.28
CA LEU A 99 -9.94 6.85 -14.51
C LEU A 99 -9.01 7.42 -15.60
N LEU A 100 -8.12 8.35 -15.23
CA LEU A 100 -7.13 8.91 -16.15
C LEU A 100 -6.18 7.83 -16.66
N GLN A 101 -5.67 6.97 -15.78
CA GLN A 101 -4.78 5.88 -16.16
C GLN A 101 -5.48 4.85 -17.05
N ALA A 102 -6.74 4.51 -16.76
CA ALA A 102 -7.55 3.60 -17.58
C ALA A 102 -7.76 4.16 -19.01
N ARG A 103 -8.00 5.47 -19.14
CA ARG A 103 -8.13 6.13 -20.45
C ARG A 103 -6.83 6.13 -21.24
N GLN A 104 -5.69 6.32 -20.58
CA GLN A 104 -4.36 6.31 -21.22
C GLN A 104 -3.86 4.90 -21.54
N HIS A 105 -4.32 3.89 -20.79
CA HIS A 105 -3.87 2.51 -20.91
C HIS A 105 -5.05 1.53 -21.01
N PRO A 106 -5.73 1.43 -22.18
CA PRO A 106 -6.96 0.65 -22.34
C PRO A 106 -6.84 -0.86 -22.06
N ILE A 107 -5.62 -1.42 -22.16
CA ILE A 107 -5.34 -2.83 -21.86
C ILE A 107 -5.17 -3.07 -20.35
N GLY A 108 -4.96 -2.02 -19.56
CA GLY A 108 -4.55 -2.10 -18.17
C GLY A 108 -3.13 -1.61 -17.97
N PHE A 109 -2.76 -1.43 -16.71
CA PHE A 109 -1.48 -0.85 -16.35
C PHE A 109 -0.91 -1.45 -15.07
N SER A 110 0.41 -1.38 -14.93
CA SER A 110 1.15 -1.88 -13.78
C SER A 110 1.66 -0.71 -12.96
N ILE A 111 1.49 -0.81 -11.65
CA ILE A 111 2.00 0.17 -10.69
C ILE A 111 2.80 -0.53 -9.62
N SER A 112 3.69 0.22 -8.98
CA SER A 112 4.51 -0.30 -7.91
C SER A 112 4.45 0.62 -6.70
N ILE A 113 3.97 0.11 -5.58
CA ILE A 113 3.76 0.89 -4.36
C ILE A 113 4.54 0.19 -3.26
N ALA A 114 5.41 0.94 -2.58
CA ALA A 114 6.15 0.42 -1.45
C ALA A 114 5.18 0.05 -0.32
N GLY A 115 5.40 -1.10 0.32
CA GLY A 115 4.58 -1.56 1.44
C GLY A 115 3.34 -2.37 1.05
N THR A 116 3.05 -2.64 -0.23
CA THR A 116 1.92 -3.51 -0.65
C THR A 116 2.31 -4.98 -0.88
N GLY A 117 3.35 -5.48 -0.19
CA GLY A 117 3.85 -6.85 -0.34
C GLY A 117 4.94 -6.92 -1.41
N THR A 118 4.72 -7.64 -2.51
CA THR A 118 5.66 -7.75 -3.65
C THR A 118 5.89 -6.42 -4.37
N GLY A 119 5.19 -5.35 -3.98
CA GLY A 119 5.40 -3.99 -4.47
C GLY A 119 5.03 -3.80 -5.94
N GLN A 120 4.36 -4.75 -6.59
CA GLN A 120 3.84 -4.64 -7.96
C GLN A 120 2.36 -5.01 -7.95
N MET A 121 1.55 -4.17 -8.59
CA MET A 121 0.10 -4.34 -8.74
C MET A 121 -0.26 -4.18 -10.21
N HIS A 122 -1.13 -5.06 -10.71
CA HIS A 122 -1.68 -4.98 -12.05
C HIS A 122 -3.13 -4.53 -11.96
N VAL A 123 -3.46 -3.44 -12.63
CA VAL A 123 -4.78 -2.83 -12.62
C VAL A 123 -5.50 -3.23 -13.90
N VAL A 124 -6.60 -3.95 -13.73
CA VAL A 124 -7.51 -4.36 -14.80
C VAL A 124 -8.86 -3.68 -14.60
N HIS A 125 -9.46 -3.19 -15.68
CA HIS A 125 -10.70 -2.40 -15.62
C HIS A 125 -11.67 -2.73 -16.76
N ARG A 126 -11.33 -3.69 -17.61
CA ARG A 126 -12.19 -4.15 -18.69
C ARG A 126 -13.16 -5.22 -18.19
N PRO A 127 -14.44 -5.19 -18.60
CA PRO A 127 -15.44 -6.18 -18.19
C PRO A 127 -14.99 -7.63 -18.45
N GLU A 128 -14.33 -7.88 -19.58
CA GLU A 128 -13.86 -9.23 -19.95
C GLU A 128 -12.76 -9.72 -19.01
N TYR A 129 -11.89 -8.83 -18.52
CA TYR A 129 -10.85 -9.18 -17.55
C TYR A 129 -11.43 -9.37 -16.16
N ILE A 130 -12.41 -8.55 -15.77
CA ILE A 130 -13.11 -8.70 -14.50
C ILE A 130 -13.87 -10.03 -14.47
N GLU A 131 -14.58 -10.40 -15.54
CA GLU A 131 -15.22 -11.71 -15.65
C GLU A 131 -14.20 -12.84 -15.58
N TYR A 132 -13.07 -12.70 -16.29
CA TYR A 132 -12.04 -13.72 -16.27
C TYR A 132 -11.48 -13.95 -14.86
N VAL A 133 -11.18 -12.87 -14.13
CA VAL A 133 -10.66 -12.93 -12.75
C VAL A 133 -11.72 -13.42 -11.75
N GLN A 134 -12.95 -12.92 -11.84
CA GLN A 134 -13.98 -13.14 -10.81
C GLN A 134 -14.88 -14.36 -11.07
N LYS A 135 -14.81 -14.95 -12.26
CA LYS A 135 -15.69 -16.07 -12.66
C LYS A 135 -14.93 -17.16 -13.42
N THR A 136 -14.27 -16.85 -14.53
CA THR A 136 -13.74 -17.89 -15.44
C THR A 136 -12.53 -18.63 -14.89
N ASN A 137 -11.59 -17.91 -14.26
CA ASN A 137 -10.34 -18.46 -13.73
C ASN A 137 -10.12 -18.06 -12.26
N PHE A 138 -11.22 -18.00 -11.49
CA PHE A 138 -11.24 -17.50 -10.12
C PHE A 138 -10.22 -18.18 -9.19
N ASP A 139 -10.07 -19.50 -9.30
CA ASP A 139 -9.19 -20.27 -8.41
C ASP A 139 -7.69 -19.93 -8.61
N ASN A 140 -7.30 -19.27 -9.72
CA ASN A 140 -5.93 -18.79 -9.95
C ASN A 140 -5.66 -17.37 -9.40
N PHE A 141 -6.68 -16.65 -8.94
CA PHE A 141 -6.56 -15.29 -8.41
C PHE A 141 -6.81 -15.26 -6.90
N GLU A 142 -5.96 -15.98 -6.16
CA GLU A 142 -5.99 -15.98 -4.70
C GLU A 142 -5.58 -14.63 -4.11
N LYS A 143 -6.06 -14.32 -2.89
CA LYS A 143 -5.70 -13.08 -2.17
C LYS A 143 -4.23 -13.03 -1.76
N GLY A 144 -3.63 -14.21 -1.58
CA GLY A 144 -2.24 -14.37 -1.16
C GLY A 144 -2.00 -14.17 0.34
N LEU A 145 -0.81 -14.58 0.80
CA LEU A 145 -0.45 -14.61 2.21
C LEU A 145 -0.41 -13.21 2.85
N GLU A 146 0.14 -12.23 2.12
CA GLU A 146 0.27 -10.84 2.60
C GLU A 146 -1.08 -10.18 2.87
N PHE A 147 -2.06 -10.39 1.99
CA PHE A 147 -3.43 -9.89 2.23
C PHE A 147 -4.03 -10.60 3.45
N LYS A 148 -3.91 -11.94 3.48
CA LYS A 148 -4.45 -12.76 4.55
C LYS A 148 -3.93 -12.37 5.93
N SER A 149 -2.62 -12.17 6.06
CA SER A 149 -1.98 -11.80 7.33
C SER A 149 -2.39 -10.41 7.79
N ARG A 150 -2.40 -9.43 6.88
CA ARG A 150 -2.77 -8.03 7.20
C ARG A 150 -4.19 -7.89 7.70
N PHE A 151 -5.10 -8.72 7.21
CA PHE A 151 -6.51 -8.67 7.57
C PHE A 151 -6.95 -9.80 8.50
N ALA A 152 -6.03 -10.64 8.99
CA ALA A 152 -6.37 -11.80 9.82
C ALA A 152 -7.07 -11.40 11.12
N ASP A 153 -6.58 -10.36 11.80
CA ASP A 153 -7.13 -9.94 13.10
C ASP A 153 -8.53 -9.33 12.96
N LEU A 154 -8.79 -8.63 11.85
CA LEU A 154 -10.08 -7.95 11.60
C LEU A 154 -11.11 -8.88 10.94
N LEU A 155 -10.70 -9.59 9.89
CA LEU A 155 -11.60 -10.38 9.05
C LEU A 155 -11.58 -11.88 9.40
N GLY A 156 -10.71 -12.30 10.32
CA GLY A 156 -10.47 -13.69 10.66
C GLY A 156 -9.60 -14.40 9.62
N GLN A 157 -8.73 -15.31 10.06
CA GLN A 157 -7.88 -16.11 9.15
C GLN A 157 -8.71 -16.88 8.10
N ASN A 158 -9.85 -17.41 8.53
CA ASN A 158 -10.77 -18.19 7.70
C ASN A 158 -12.09 -17.46 7.38
N GLY A 159 -12.14 -16.13 7.54
CA GLY A 159 -13.35 -15.38 7.28
C GLY A 159 -13.73 -15.33 5.80
N ILE A 160 -15.00 -15.00 5.52
CA ILE A 160 -15.55 -14.95 4.16
C ILE A 160 -14.83 -13.96 3.23
N PHE A 161 -14.18 -12.93 3.77
CA PHE A 161 -13.44 -11.94 2.96
C PHE A 161 -11.93 -12.21 2.90
N ASN A 162 -11.41 -13.09 3.76
CA ASN A 162 -9.98 -13.33 3.88
C ASN A 162 -9.55 -14.70 3.35
N SER A 163 -10.44 -15.69 3.36
CA SER A 163 -10.17 -17.03 2.85
C SER A 163 -10.31 -17.13 1.32
N ASP A 164 -9.75 -18.21 0.74
CA ASP A 164 -9.86 -18.56 -0.68
C ASP A 164 -10.41 -19.99 -0.85
N GLY A 165 -10.71 -20.38 -2.09
CA GLY A 165 -11.06 -21.76 -2.45
C GLY A 165 -12.26 -22.33 -1.69
N HIS A 166 -12.12 -23.57 -1.20
CA HIS A 166 -13.22 -24.28 -0.53
C HIS A 166 -13.67 -23.60 0.78
N VAL A 167 -12.74 -23.02 1.55
CA VAL A 167 -13.07 -22.33 2.81
C VAL A 167 -13.96 -21.12 2.52
N TRP A 168 -13.59 -20.32 1.51
CA TRP A 168 -14.42 -19.20 1.05
C TRP A 168 -15.81 -19.67 0.59
N LYS A 169 -15.88 -20.73 -0.22
CA LYS A 169 -17.15 -21.32 -0.71
C LYS A 169 -18.04 -21.75 0.46
N ALA A 170 -17.47 -22.41 1.48
CA ALA A 170 -18.19 -22.85 2.66
C ALA A 170 -18.72 -21.67 3.50
N GLN A 171 -17.89 -20.65 3.75
CA GLN A 171 -18.29 -19.43 4.47
C GLN A 171 -19.40 -18.68 3.73
N ARG A 172 -19.27 -18.53 2.41
CA ARG A 172 -20.30 -17.88 1.58
C ARG A 172 -21.61 -18.66 1.56
N LYS A 173 -21.56 -19.99 1.49
CA LYS A 173 -22.74 -20.84 1.58
C LYS A 173 -23.45 -20.66 2.93
N MET A 174 -22.69 -20.68 4.03
CA MET A 174 -23.24 -20.46 5.37
C MET A 174 -23.89 -19.08 5.49
N ALA A 175 -23.19 -18.02 5.08
CA ALA A 175 -23.71 -16.65 5.11
C ALA A 175 -24.98 -16.48 4.25
N SER A 176 -25.09 -17.20 3.13
CA SER A 176 -26.24 -17.08 2.22
C SER A 176 -27.58 -17.45 2.87
N HIS A 177 -27.58 -18.29 3.92
CA HIS A 177 -28.81 -18.65 4.64
C HIS A 177 -29.40 -17.47 5.42
N ILE A 178 -28.55 -16.57 5.95
CA ILE A 178 -28.96 -15.34 6.65
C ILE A 178 -29.67 -14.39 5.66
N PHE A 179 -29.24 -14.38 4.40
CA PHE A 179 -29.81 -13.56 3.34
C PHE A 179 -30.88 -14.29 2.50
N SER A 180 -31.47 -15.36 3.04
CA SER A 180 -32.60 -16.01 2.37
C SER A 180 -33.82 -15.09 2.34
N VAL A 181 -34.68 -15.25 1.33
CA VAL A 181 -35.92 -14.46 1.18
C VAL A 181 -36.77 -14.52 2.45
N TYR A 182 -36.86 -15.70 3.07
CA TYR A 182 -37.60 -15.88 4.32
C TYR A 182 -37.00 -15.06 5.47
N GLN A 183 -35.68 -15.17 5.69
CA GLN A 183 -34.99 -14.41 6.74
C GLN A 183 -35.07 -12.89 6.49
N PHE A 184 -35.04 -12.47 5.22
CA PHE A 184 -35.17 -11.07 4.88
C PHE A 184 -36.56 -10.51 5.26
N ARG A 185 -37.62 -11.23 4.89
CA ARG A 185 -39.02 -10.81 5.14
C ARG A 185 -39.45 -10.90 6.61
N THR A 186 -38.77 -11.73 7.39
CA THR A 186 -39.11 -11.95 8.81
C THR A 186 -38.14 -11.20 9.70
N TRP A 187 -36.90 -11.65 9.79
CA TRP A 187 -35.92 -11.12 10.74
C TRP A 187 -35.35 -9.76 10.36
N VAL A 188 -34.78 -9.64 9.15
CA VAL A 188 -34.11 -8.41 8.71
C VAL A 188 -35.10 -7.25 8.68
N GLN A 189 -36.27 -7.45 8.06
CA GLN A 189 -37.30 -6.43 7.97
C GLN A 189 -37.78 -5.96 9.35
N THR A 190 -38.01 -6.89 10.30
CA THR A 190 -38.43 -6.52 11.66
C THR A 190 -37.36 -5.69 12.38
N VAL A 191 -36.09 -6.08 12.28
CA VAL A 191 -35.00 -5.31 12.91
C VAL A 191 -34.88 -3.92 12.28
N VAL A 192 -34.88 -3.82 10.94
CA VAL A 192 -34.82 -2.55 10.21
C VAL A 192 -35.94 -1.61 10.65
N HIS A 193 -37.19 -2.07 10.66
CA HIS A 193 -38.31 -1.21 11.05
C HIS A 193 -38.20 -0.75 12.51
N ARG A 194 -37.82 -1.64 13.43
CA ARG A 194 -37.62 -1.27 14.83
C ARG A 194 -36.50 -0.24 15.01
N GLU A 195 -35.41 -0.37 14.27
CA GLU A 195 -34.33 0.62 14.31
C GLU A 195 -34.74 1.95 13.66
N LEU A 196 -35.60 1.91 12.63
CA LEU A 196 -36.17 3.11 12.02
C LEU A 196 -37.09 3.85 12.99
N ASP A 197 -37.92 3.14 13.75
CA ASP A 197 -38.76 3.76 14.80
C ASP A 197 -37.90 4.51 15.83
N SER A 198 -36.74 3.96 16.17
CA SER A 198 -35.79 4.62 17.07
C SER A 198 -35.18 5.88 16.44
N VAL A 199 -34.86 5.84 15.15
CA VAL A 199 -34.38 7.01 14.40
C VAL A 199 -35.46 8.10 14.33
N ILE A 200 -36.70 7.72 14.02
CA ILE A 200 -37.84 8.64 13.97
C ILE A 200 -38.02 9.32 15.33
N SER A 201 -38.01 8.55 16.43
CA SER A 201 -38.10 9.11 17.78
C SER A 201 -36.98 10.12 18.09
N ILE A 202 -35.75 9.86 17.63
CA ILE A 202 -34.64 10.83 17.78
C ILE A 202 -34.94 12.09 16.98
N LEU A 203 -35.38 11.96 15.73
CA LEU A 203 -35.73 13.10 14.88
C LEU A 203 -36.85 13.94 15.50
N ASP A 204 -37.93 13.29 15.96
CA ASP A 204 -39.05 13.96 16.63
C ASP A 204 -38.57 14.76 17.84
N SER A 205 -37.81 14.11 18.73
CA SER A 205 -37.24 14.76 19.93
C SER A 205 -36.32 15.93 19.62
N LEU A 206 -35.59 15.87 18.50
CA LEU A 206 -34.72 16.96 18.04
C LEU A 206 -35.52 18.13 17.48
N THR A 207 -36.72 17.88 16.95
CA THR A 207 -37.58 18.89 16.34
C THR A 207 -38.61 19.51 17.30
N ASP A 208 -39.00 18.80 18.36
CA ASP A 208 -40.08 19.21 19.29
C ASP A 208 -39.88 20.61 19.90
N ALA A 209 -38.64 21.03 20.16
CA ALA A 209 -38.31 22.33 20.75
C ALA A 209 -37.68 23.32 19.76
N LYS A 210 -37.81 23.06 18.46
CA LYS A 210 -37.14 23.83 17.40
C LYS A 210 -38.14 24.66 16.60
N SER A 211 -37.62 25.73 16.01
CA SER A 211 -38.41 26.67 15.21
C SER A 211 -37.57 27.16 14.04
N HIS A 212 -38.17 27.91 13.11
CA HIS A 212 -37.42 28.54 12.02
C HIS A 212 -36.30 29.46 12.52
N ALA A 213 -36.42 30.05 13.72
CA ALA A 213 -35.40 30.89 14.34
C ALA A 213 -34.31 30.10 15.08
N ASN A 214 -34.57 28.83 15.42
CA ASN A 214 -33.62 27.91 16.07
C ASN A 214 -33.77 26.52 15.44
N PRO A 215 -33.17 26.28 14.25
CA PRO A 215 -33.34 25.02 13.54
C PRO A 215 -32.64 23.87 14.26
N ALA A 216 -33.19 22.66 14.11
CA ALA A 216 -32.49 21.45 14.49
C ALA A 216 -31.29 21.25 13.55
N THR A 217 -30.13 20.86 14.09
CA THR A 217 -28.97 20.44 13.30
C THR A 217 -28.66 18.98 13.60
N LEU A 218 -28.34 18.22 12.56
CA LEU A 218 -28.02 16.81 12.66
C LEU A 218 -26.90 16.47 11.68
N LEU A 219 -25.96 15.65 12.13
CA LEU A 219 -24.95 15.03 11.27
C LEU A 219 -25.51 13.72 10.72
N LEU A 220 -25.98 13.74 9.46
CA LEU A 220 -26.48 12.55 8.77
C LEU A 220 -25.50 11.36 8.80
N PRO A 221 -24.18 11.54 8.61
CA PRO A 221 -23.23 10.42 8.68
C PRO A 221 -23.22 9.72 10.05
N ASP A 222 -23.33 10.48 11.15
CA ASP A 222 -23.36 9.90 12.51
C ASP A 222 -24.68 9.15 12.74
N LEU A 223 -25.81 9.73 12.33
CA LEU A 223 -27.11 9.07 12.43
C LEU A 223 -27.12 7.74 11.63
N PHE A 224 -26.71 7.78 10.37
CA PHE A 224 -26.70 6.59 9.51
C PHE A 224 -25.69 5.55 9.98
N PHE A 225 -24.54 5.97 10.50
CA PHE A 225 -23.57 5.05 11.09
C PHE A 225 -24.18 4.31 12.28
N ARG A 226 -24.78 5.03 13.24
CA ARG A 226 -25.42 4.43 14.42
C ARG A 226 -26.58 3.52 14.06
N TYR A 227 -27.45 3.98 13.16
CA TYR A 227 -28.57 3.20 12.66
C TYR A 227 -28.10 1.90 12.01
N THR A 228 -27.13 1.99 11.10
CA THR A 228 -26.57 0.83 10.38
C THR A 228 -25.90 -0.13 11.36
N LEU A 229 -25.05 0.37 12.25
CA LEU A 229 -24.34 -0.45 13.24
C LEU A 229 -25.30 -1.15 14.20
N SER A 230 -26.31 -0.44 14.71
CA SER A 230 -27.33 -1.02 15.58
C SER A 230 -28.17 -2.08 14.86
N SER A 231 -28.58 -1.80 13.63
CA SER A 231 -29.33 -2.72 12.77
C SER A 231 -28.57 -4.02 12.54
N PHE A 232 -27.32 -3.93 12.05
CA PHE A 232 -26.50 -5.11 11.80
C PHE A 232 -26.13 -5.85 13.09
N GLY A 233 -25.84 -5.13 14.18
CA GLY A 233 -25.56 -5.74 15.48
C GLY A 233 -26.74 -6.54 16.05
N LYS A 234 -27.97 -6.09 15.79
CA LYS A 234 -29.19 -6.82 16.16
C LYS A 234 -29.50 -7.96 15.22
N MET A 235 -29.28 -7.82 13.91
CA MET A 235 -29.47 -8.91 12.94
C MET A 235 -28.51 -10.08 13.17
N ALA A 236 -27.30 -9.80 13.66
CA ALA A 236 -26.26 -10.79 13.89
C ALA A 236 -26.37 -11.54 15.24
N ARG A 237 -27.25 -11.10 16.14
CA ARG A 237 -27.58 -11.79 17.40
C ARG A 237 -28.68 -12.82 17.17
#